data_AF-A0A812W6G8-F1
#
_entry.id   AF-A0A812W6G8-F1
#
_cell.length_a   1.000
_cell.length_b   1.000
_cell.length_c   1.000
_cell.angle_alpha   90.00
_cell.angle_beta   90.00
_cell.angle_gamma   90.00
#
_symmetry.space_group_name_H-M   'P 1'
#
loop_
_entity.id
_entity.type
_entity.pdbx_description
1 polymer ?
#
loop_
_entity_poly.entity_id
_entity_poly.type
_entity_poly.pdbx_seq_one_letter_code
_entity_poly.pdbx_strand_id
1 'polypeptide(L)'
;MYVPSTGPIMSSPYMTQEPGAIPSFAQPVMSQPYFLQEPTSKTAVPAAFQDPGVPVPLPALAAAPQGAPAVNGIRTARPSNFATPAVIDDGTAAVFLQQYFSLVKSHCETRLVNKKSAMRELNGKLFPLIVEAFHRHDRDGDGVLNKQEAHILFTLFVSDRLGFSDAARAMIYQQTGDSEKAADRVAQYSKFKEMYDKRAFQAFVSDEDGYMQLHEVLSTLSLHTDKHMALFKAFGLQEADEETEESYYVDHYA
;
A
#
# COMPACT_ATOMS: atom_id res chain seq x y z
N MET A 1 -16.79 17.12 63.45
CA MET A 1 -18.18 16.77 63.10
C MET A 1 -18.51 17.52 61.80
N TYR A 2 -18.60 16.82 60.68
CA TYR A 2 -19.01 17.37 59.39
C TYR A 2 -20.15 16.49 58.90
N VAL A 3 -21.29 17.11 58.61
CA VAL A 3 -22.54 16.45 58.21
C VAL A 3 -22.64 16.51 56.68
N PRO A 4 -23.01 15.42 55.98
CA PRO A 4 -23.18 15.44 54.53
C PRO A 4 -24.55 16.03 54.15
N SER A 5 -24.57 16.92 53.16
CA SER A 5 -25.79 17.46 52.56
C SER A 5 -26.21 16.57 51.37
N THR A 6 -27.32 15.85 51.55
CA THR A 6 -27.98 15.06 50.50
C THR A 6 -28.92 15.96 49.70
N GLY A 7 -28.57 16.20 48.43
CA GLY A 7 -29.43 16.88 47.45
C GLY A 7 -30.50 15.94 46.86
N PRO A 8 -31.65 16.47 46.43
CA PRO A 8 -32.83 15.69 46.05
C PRO A 8 -32.72 15.07 44.65
N ILE A 9 -33.25 13.86 44.55
CA ILE A 9 -33.45 13.07 43.33
C ILE A 9 -34.66 13.65 42.59
N MET A 10 -34.46 14.28 41.44
CA MET A 10 -35.55 14.63 40.53
C MET A 10 -35.88 13.45 39.64
N SER A 11 -37.04 12.83 39.91
CA SER A 11 -37.67 11.82 39.08
C SER A 11 -38.21 12.46 37.80
N SER A 12 -37.68 12.07 36.65
CA SER A 12 -38.25 12.45 35.34
C SER A 12 -39.49 11.62 35.02
N PRO A 13 -40.56 12.22 34.50
CA PRO A 13 -41.77 11.52 34.10
C PRO A 13 -41.58 10.77 32.77
N TYR A 14 -42.09 9.54 32.75
CA TYR A 14 -42.21 8.72 31.55
C TYR A 14 -43.11 9.42 30.52
N MET A 15 -42.55 9.71 29.34
CA MET A 15 -43.34 10.06 28.16
C MET A 15 -43.77 8.77 27.45
N THR A 16 -45.07 8.46 27.54
CA THR A 16 -45.73 7.43 26.75
C THR A 16 -45.77 7.88 25.29
N GLN A 17 -45.08 7.16 24.41
CA GLN A 17 -45.08 7.39 22.98
C GLN A 17 -46.21 6.56 22.35
N GLU A 18 -47.13 7.23 21.65
CA GLU A 18 -48.20 6.59 20.87
C GLU A 18 -47.65 5.75 19.70
N PRO A 19 -48.27 4.61 19.35
CA PRO A 19 -47.94 3.85 18.16
C PRO A 19 -48.49 4.55 16.90
N GLY A 20 -47.66 5.42 16.32
CA GLY A 20 -47.90 6.06 15.03
C GLY A 20 -47.81 5.09 13.86
N ALA A 21 -48.76 5.21 12.94
CA ALA A 21 -49.01 4.39 11.77
C ALA A 21 -47.77 4.12 10.89
N ILE A 22 -47.71 2.90 10.37
CA ILE A 22 -46.71 2.39 9.43
C ILE A 22 -47.01 2.99 8.05
N PRO A 23 -46.16 3.86 7.46
CA PRO A 23 -46.30 4.21 6.06
C PRO A 23 -45.89 3.01 5.19
N SER A 24 -46.83 2.57 4.36
CA SER A 24 -46.64 1.56 3.32
C SER A 24 -45.62 2.07 2.29
N PHE A 25 -44.37 1.62 2.41
CA PHE A 25 -43.36 1.88 1.39
C PHE A 25 -43.59 0.93 0.21
N ALA A 26 -43.91 1.54 -0.93
CA ALA A 26 -43.94 0.90 -2.23
C ALA A 26 -42.61 0.14 -2.48
N GLN A 27 -42.74 -1.12 -2.89
CA GLN A 27 -41.60 -1.93 -3.26
C GLN A 27 -40.94 -1.37 -4.53
N PRO A 28 -39.60 -1.20 -4.57
CA PRO A 28 -38.90 -0.91 -5.81
C PRO A 28 -38.98 -2.13 -6.73
N VAL A 29 -39.44 -1.87 -7.95
CA VAL A 29 -39.57 -2.83 -9.05
C VAL A 29 -38.19 -3.41 -9.36
N MET A 30 -38.10 -4.74 -9.33
CA MET A 30 -36.94 -5.53 -9.76
C MET A 30 -36.46 -5.07 -11.15
N SER A 31 -35.32 -4.37 -11.18
CA SER A 31 -34.57 -4.20 -12.41
C SER A 31 -33.69 -5.43 -12.62
N GLN A 32 -33.81 -5.96 -13.83
CA GLN A 32 -33.36 -7.26 -14.31
C GLN A 32 -31.86 -7.54 -14.10
N PRO A 33 -31.46 -8.82 -13.97
CA PRO A 33 -30.06 -9.21 -13.98
C PRO A 33 -29.46 -9.01 -15.39
N TYR A 34 -28.38 -8.24 -15.47
CA TYR A 34 -27.52 -8.21 -16.64
C TYR A 34 -26.84 -9.58 -16.76
N PHE A 35 -27.26 -10.36 -17.75
CA PHE A 35 -26.53 -11.51 -18.26
C PHE A 35 -25.23 -11.00 -18.89
N LEU A 36 -24.09 -11.20 -18.22
CA LEU A 36 -22.79 -11.12 -18.88
C LEU A 36 -22.67 -12.37 -19.77
N GLN A 37 -22.73 -12.18 -21.09
CA GLN A 37 -22.30 -13.19 -22.05
C GLN A 37 -20.77 -13.32 -21.96
N GLU A 38 -20.30 -14.49 -21.54
CA GLU A 38 -18.89 -14.86 -21.66
C GLU A 38 -18.51 -14.99 -23.14
N PRO A 39 -17.45 -14.34 -23.63
CA PRO A 39 -16.89 -14.66 -24.93
C PRO A 39 -16.14 -15.99 -24.86
N THR A 40 -16.83 -17.06 -25.24
CA THR A 40 -16.21 -18.34 -25.54
C THR A 40 -15.42 -18.24 -26.85
N SER A 41 -14.12 -18.03 -26.75
CA SER A 41 -13.20 -18.23 -27.88
C SER A 41 -12.22 -19.35 -27.52
N LYS A 42 -12.72 -20.59 -27.69
CA LYS A 42 -11.89 -21.76 -27.99
C LYS A 42 -11.30 -21.56 -29.38
N THR A 43 -9.99 -21.44 -29.48
CA THR A 43 -9.27 -21.79 -30.71
C THR A 43 -8.10 -22.66 -30.30
N ALA A 44 -8.35 -23.97 -30.35
CA ALA A 44 -7.31 -24.98 -30.41
C ALA A 44 -6.87 -25.10 -31.87
N VAL A 45 -5.57 -24.97 -32.12
CA VAL A 45 -4.92 -25.39 -33.37
C VAL A 45 -3.69 -26.21 -32.98
N PRO A 46 -3.40 -27.33 -33.67
CA PRO A 46 -2.64 -28.42 -33.10
C PRO A 46 -1.12 -28.32 -33.30
N ALA A 47 -0.47 -29.25 -32.61
CA ALA A 47 0.94 -29.57 -32.59
C ALA A 47 1.68 -29.59 -33.94
N ALA A 48 2.96 -29.23 -33.86
CA ALA A 48 4.13 -30.05 -34.24
C ALA A 48 5.19 -29.20 -34.92
N PHE A 49 6.36 -29.03 -34.30
CA PHE A 49 7.62 -29.23 -35.01
C PHE A 49 8.75 -29.57 -34.02
N GLN A 50 9.43 -30.66 -34.35
CA GLN A 50 10.64 -31.26 -33.78
C GLN A 50 11.82 -30.27 -33.89
N ASP A 51 12.61 -30.06 -32.83
CA ASP A 51 13.88 -30.75 -32.47
C ASP A 51 15.12 -29.92 -32.94
N PRO A 52 16.38 -30.26 -32.61
CA PRO A 52 17.15 -29.60 -31.56
C PRO A 52 18.43 -28.93 -32.09
N GLY A 53 19.07 -28.11 -31.24
CA GLY A 53 20.53 -27.96 -31.26
C GLY A 53 21.11 -26.96 -32.25
N VAL A 54 21.41 -25.76 -31.75
CA VAL A 54 22.61 -25.02 -32.16
C VAL A 54 23.28 -24.47 -30.90
N PRO A 55 24.47 -24.96 -30.52
CA PRO A 55 25.26 -24.31 -29.48
C PRO A 55 25.79 -22.97 -30.04
N VAL A 56 25.42 -21.88 -29.37
CA VAL A 56 26.00 -20.56 -29.63
C VAL A 56 27.43 -20.55 -29.07
N PRO A 57 28.47 -20.27 -29.87
CA PRO A 57 29.82 -20.15 -29.34
C PRO A 57 29.97 -18.89 -28.49
N LEU A 58 30.46 -19.08 -27.26
CA LEU A 58 30.98 -18.03 -26.38
C LEU A 58 32.07 -17.22 -27.11
N PRO A 59 32.04 -15.87 -27.08
CA PRO A 59 33.17 -15.08 -27.51
C PRO A 59 34.34 -15.26 -26.54
N ALA A 60 35.49 -15.57 -27.11
CA ALA A 60 36.75 -15.79 -26.42
C ALA A 60 37.15 -14.58 -25.55
N LEU A 61 37.52 -14.88 -24.31
CA LEU A 61 38.17 -13.99 -23.36
C LEU A 61 39.53 -13.57 -23.95
N ALA A 62 39.60 -12.36 -24.50
CA ALA A 62 40.88 -11.78 -24.89
C ALA A 62 41.67 -11.39 -23.63
N ALA A 63 42.82 -12.03 -23.46
CA ALA A 63 43.80 -11.72 -22.43
C ALA A 63 44.25 -10.25 -22.52
N ALA A 64 44.08 -9.53 -21.43
CA ALA A 64 44.67 -8.20 -21.25
C ALA A 64 46.18 -8.35 -20.98
N PRO A 65 47.04 -7.55 -21.63
CA PRO A 65 48.45 -7.51 -21.29
C PRO A 65 48.66 -6.76 -19.97
N GLN A 66 49.43 -7.39 -19.07
CA GLN A 66 50.04 -6.73 -17.92
C GLN A 66 51.07 -5.71 -18.38
N GLY A 67 51.05 -4.53 -17.76
CA GLY A 67 52.24 -3.69 -17.61
C GLY A 67 52.09 -2.25 -18.09
N ALA A 68 51.88 -1.31 -17.16
CA ALA A 68 52.55 0.00 -17.14
C ALA A 68 52.20 0.80 -15.87
N PRO A 69 53.09 1.72 -15.42
CA PRO A 69 53.20 2.14 -14.03
C PRO A 69 52.35 3.37 -13.66
N ALA A 70 52.25 3.59 -12.35
CA ALA A 70 51.63 4.72 -11.69
C ALA A 70 52.07 6.08 -12.26
N VAL A 71 51.10 6.89 -12.67
CA VAL A 71 51.28 8.33 -12.92
C VAL A 71 50.21 9.10 -12.16
N ASN A 72 50.71 10.05 -11.39
CA ASN A 72 50.02 11.00 -10.54
C ASN A 72 48.85 11.74 -11.22
N GLY A 73 47.77 11.88 -10.46
CA GLY A 73 47.13 13.19 -10.27
C GLY A 73 46.29 13.74 -11.42
N ILE A 74 45.19 13.07 -11.78
CA ILE A 74 44.04 13.75 -12.37
C ILE A 74 42.82 13.40 -11.54
N ARG A 75 42.30 14.39 -10.80
CA ARG A 75 40.98 14.32 -10.17
C ARG A 75 39.96 14.19 -11.29
N THR A 76 39.46 12.98 -11.52
CA THR A 76 38.26 12.76 -12.31
C THR A 76 37.11 13.41 -11.55
N ALA A 77 36.69 14.58 -12.01
CA ALA A 77 35.44 15.18 -11.59
C ALA A 77 34.33 14.19 -11.95
N ARG A 78 33.80 13.50 -10.93
CA ARG A 78 32.63 12.63 -11.05
C ARG A 78 31.48 13.50 -11.56
N PRO A 79 30.94 13.29 -12.77
CA PRO A 79 29.79 14.04 -13.23
C PRO A 79 28.57 13.64 -12.39
N SER A 80 28.34 14.39 -11.32
CA SER A 80 27.14 14.37 -10.51
C SER A 80 26.02 15.12 -11.25
N ASN A 81 25.56 14.59 -12.38
CA ASN A 81 24.51 15.19 -13.20
C ASN A 81 23.18 14.42 -13.11
N PHE A 82 22.79 13.98 -11.91
CA PHE A 82 21.38 13.82 -11.58
C PHE A 82 20.97 15.01 -10.72
N ALA A 83 20.89 16.18 -11.34
CA ALA A 83 20.08 17.25 -10.79
C ALA A 83 18.64 16.77 -10.90
N THR A 84 18.16 16.04 -9.89
CA THR A 84 16.75 15.79 -9.72
C THR A 84 16.07 17.16 -9.72
N PRO A 85 15.13 17.44 -10.64
CA PRO A 85 14.38 18.67 -10.57
C PRO A 85 13.83 18.78 -9.15
N ALA A 86 13.99 19.95 -8.52
CA ALA A 86 13.44 20.18 -7.19
C ALA A 86 11.92 20.01 -7.30
N VAL A 87 11.46 18.82 -6.97
CA VAL A 87 10.04 18.50 -6.89
C VAL A 87 9.56 19.25 -5.67
N ILE A 88 8.99 20.43 -5.92
CA ILE A 88 8.29 21.20 -4.90
C ILE A 88 6.96 20.47 -4.68
N ASP A 89 6.94 19.57 -3.69
CA ASP A 89 5.70 19.24 -3.01
C ASP A 89 5.31 20.51 -2.22
N ASP A 90 4.14 21.06 -2.52
CA ASP A 90 3.60 22.22 -1.81
C ASP A 90 3.09 21.84 -0.40
N GLY A 91 3.22 20.57 -0.03
CA GLY A 91 2.81 19.99 1.24
C GLY A 91 1.30 19.73 1.31
N THR A 92 0.55 19.97 0.24
CA THR A 92 -0.91 19.78 0.24
C THR A 92 -1.29 18.31 0.24
N ALA A 93 -0.54 17.46 -0.48
CA ALA A 93 -0.78 16.02 -0.50
C ALA A 93 -0.54 15.37 0.88
N ALA A 94 0.41 15.90 1.64
CA ALA A 94 0.77 15.40 2.97
C ALA A 94 -0.43 15.45 3.94
N VAL A 95 -1.30 16.44 3.83
CA VAL A 95 -2.48 16.59 4.68
C VAL A 95 -3.46 15.43 4.48
N PHE A 96 -3.69 15.03 3.23
CA PHE A 96 -4.60 13.91 2.92
C PHE A 96 -4.03 12.57 3.38
N LEU A 97 -2.73 12.36 3.20
CA LEU A 97 -2.06 11.15 3.68
C LEU A 97 -2.00 11.08 5.21
N GLN A 98 -1.82 12.22 5.89
CA GLN A 98 -1.91 12.27 7.36
C GLN A 98 -3.32 11.91 7.85
N GLN A 99 -4.36 12.44 7.21
CA GLN A 99 -5.75 12.08 7.51
C GLN A 99 -6.02 10.59 7.24
N TYR A 100 -5.47 10.06 6.15
CA TYR A 100 -5.55 8.63 5.81
C TYR A 100 -4.99 7.78 6.95
N PHE A 101 -3.75 8.05 7.41
CA PHE A 101 -3.14 7.27 8.50
C PHE A 101 -3.87 7.42 9.83
N SER A 102 -4.39 8.62 10.11
CA SER A 102 -5.21 8.86 11.30
C SER A 102 -6.49 8.01 11.32
N LEU A 103 -7.19 7.91 10.17
CA LEU A 103 -8.39 7.07 10.04
C LEU A 103 -8.08 5.59 10.17
N VAL A 104 -7.01 5.11 9.53
CA VAL A 104 -6.57 3.72 9.62
C VAL A 104 -6.25 3.36 11.08
N LYS A 105 -5.45 4.18 11.76
CA LYS A 105 -5.10 3.97 13.18
C LYS A 105 -6.35 3.93 14.07
N SER A 106 -7.22 4.94 13.95
CA SER A 106 -8.46 5.02 14.75
C SER A 106 -9.37 3.80 14.52
N HIS A 107 -9.44 3.30 13.29
CA HIS A 107 -10.20 2.11 12.97
C HIS A 107 -9.62 0.84 13.60
N CYS A 108 -8.30 0.68 13.56
CA CYS A 108 -7.62 -0.47 14.17
C CYS A 108 -7.76 -0.49 15.69
N GLU A 109 -7.78 0.69 16.34
CA GLU A 109 -7.98 0.84 17.79
C GLU A 109 -9.43 0.58 18.23
N THR A 110 -10.39 0.74 17.33
CA THR A 110 -11.81 0.56 17.64
C THR A 110 -12.18 -0.93 17.65
N ARG A 111 -12.75 -1.40 18.76
CA ARG A 111 -13.26 -2.78 18.87
C ARG A 111 -14.57 -2.93 18.08
N LEU A 112 -14.48 -3.50 16.88
CA LEU A 112 -15.61 -3.61 15.97
C LEU A 112 -16.30 -4.98 16.06
N VAL A 113 -17.63 -4.95 16.22
CA VAL A 113 -18.48 -6.15 16.28
C VAL A 113 -18.69 -6.76 14.89
N ASN A 114 -18.64 -5.95 13.82
CA ASN A 114 -18.76 -6.38 12.43
C ASN A 114 -17.59 -5.85 11.58
N LYS A 115 -16.52 -6.65 11.49
CA LYS A 115 -15.28 -6.28 10.78
C LYS A 115 -15.50 -5.95 9.30
N LYS A 116 -16.34 -6.73 8.59
CA LYS A 116 -16.56 -6.54 7.14
C LYS A 116 -17.28 -5.23 6.82
N SER A 117 -18.35 -4.91 7.55
CA SER A 117 -19.11 -3.67 7.33
C SER A 117 -18.28 -2.44 7.66
N ALA A 118 -17.55 -2.48 8.78
CA ALA A 118 -16.72 -1.38 9.21
C ALA A 118 -15.55 -1.14 8.25
N MET A 119 -14.96 -2.21 7.69
CA MET A 119 -13.90 -2.08 6.69
C MET A 119 -14.40 -1.43 5.40
N ARG A 120 -15.59 -1.80 4.93
CA ARG A 120 -16.22 -1.16 3.77
C ARG A 120 -16.47 0.33 4.01
N GLU A 121 -16.94 0.70 5.20
CA GLU A 121 -17.14 2.10 5.59
C GLU A 121 -15.81 2.86 5.63
N LEU A 122 -14.77 2.26 6.22
CA LEU A 122 -13.44 2.85 6.26
C LEU A 122 -12.90 3.07 4.84
N ASN A 123 -12.90 2.06 3.98
CA ASN A 123 -12.43 2.21 2.59
C ASN A 123 -13.22 3.29 1.83
N GLY A 124 -14.51 3.46 2.12
CA GLY A 124 -15.31 4.58 1.59
C GLY A 124 -14.82 5.96 2.05
N LYS A 125 -14.27 6.08 3.25
CA LYS A 125 -13.65 7.32 3.77
C LYS A 125 -12.22 7.52 3.28
N LEU A 126 -11.45 6.44 3.08
CA LEU A 126 -10.09 6.50 2.57
C LEU A 126 -10.05 6.86 1.08
N PHE A 127 -11.03 6.38 0.30
CA PHE A 127 -11.13 6.62 -1.15
C PHE A 127 -10.92 8.09 -1.55
N PRO A 128 -11.71 9.08 -1.05
CA PRO A 128 -11.51 10.47 -1.45
C PRO A 128 -10.13 11.01 -1.06
N LEU A 129 -9.55 10.56 0.06
CA LEU A 129 -8.21 11.00 0.48
C LEU A 129 -7.12 10.49 -0.46
N ILE A 130 -7.26 9.25 -0.93
CA ILE A 130 -6.32 8.65 -1.89
C ILE A 130 -6.43 9.38 -3.25
N VAL A 131 -7.65 9.66 -3.72
CA VAL A 131 -7.86 10.38 -4.98
C VAL A 131 -7.27 11.79 -4.91
N GLU A 132 -7.48 12.52 -3.82
CA GLU A 132 -6.88 13.85 -3.65
C GLU A 132 -5.35 13.78 -3.58
N ALA A 133 -4.79 12.83 -2.83
CA ALA A 133 -3.34 12.65 -2.80
C ALA A 133 -2.76 12.32 -4.19
N PHE A 134 -3.46 11.51 -4.99
CA PHE A 134 -3.10 11.18 -6.37
C PHE A 134 -3.07 12.44 -7.25
N HIS A 135 -4.16 13.20 -7.32
CA HIS A 135 -4.25 14.38 -8.17
C HIS A 135 -3.24 15.48 -7.83
N ARG A 136 -2.74 15.52 -6.59
CA ARG A 136 -1.68 16.45 -6.20
C ARG A 136 -0.29 16.04 -6.70
N HIS A 137 -0.11 14.76 -7.01
CA HIS A 137 1.14 14.23 -7.55
C HIS A 137 1.10 14.08 -9.08
N ASP A 138 -0.08 13.94 -9.67
CA ASP A 138 -0.34 13.97 -11.11
C ASP A 138 -0.22 15.43 -11.62
N ARG A 139 0.98 15.84 -12.05
CA ARG A 139 1.28 17.26 -12.33
C ARG A 139 0.80 17.71 -13.69
N ASP A 140 0.83 16.82 -14.67
CA ASP A 140 0.33 17.08 -16.02
C ASP A 140 -1.16 16.80 -16.14
N GLY A 141 -1.77 16.12 -15.17
CA GLY A 141 -3.21 15.91 -15.08
C GLY A 141 -3.71 14.89 -16.11
N ASP A 142 -2.84 13.96 -16.50
CA ASP A 142 -3.15 12.94 -17.50
C ASP A 142 -3.84 11.70 -16.91
N GLY A 143 -3.97 11.64 -15.57
CA GLY A 143 -4.57 10.54 -14.83
C GLY A 143 -3.61 9.37 -14.57
N VAL A 144 -2.31 9.54 -14.82
CA VAL A 144 -1.27 8.52 -14.70
C VAL A 144 -0.02 9.11 -14.05
N LEU A 145 0.39 8.58 -12.90
CA LEU A 145 1.65 9.00 -12.30
C LEU A 145 2.81 8.39 -13.08
N ASN A 146 3.69 9.23 -13.60
CA ASN A 146 4.97 8.74 -14.11
C ASN A 146 5.87 8.24 -12.96
N LYS A 147 6.96 7.57 -13.30
CA LYS A 147 7.90 6.99 -12.32
C LYS A 147 8.39 7.96 -11.25
N GLN A 148 8.57 9.24 -11.60
CA GLN A 148 9.05 10.25 -10.67
C GLN A 148 7.93 10.65 -9.71
N GLU A 149 6.73 10.92 -10.22
CA GLU A 149 5.54 11.27 -9.44
C GLU A 149 5.12 10.13 -8.49
N ALA A 150 5.10 8.90 -8.98
CA ALA A 150 4.83 7.72 -8.19
C ALA A 150 5.87 7.56 -7.06
N HIS A 151 7.14 7.81 -7.34
CA HIS A 151 8.20 7.76 -6.33
C HIS A 151 8.04 8.84 -5.25
N ILE A 152 7.62 10.05 -5.62
CA ILE A 152 7.35 11.13 -4.65
C ILE A 152 6.16 10.76 -3.77
N LEU A 153 5.04 10.32 -4.38
CA LEU A 153 3.86 9.86 -3.66
C LEU A 153 4.22 8.74 -2.68
N PHE A 154 4.98 7.74 -3.13
CA PHE A 154 5.42 6.64 -2.29
C PHE A 154 6.31 7.11 -1.13
N THR A 155 7.30 7.96 -1.41
CA THR A 155 8.20 8.51 -0.39
C THR A 155 7.43 9.27 0.68
N LEU A 156 6.42 10.03 0.27
CA LEU A 156 5.55 10.75 1.18
C LEU A 156 4.66 9.79 1.98
N PHE A 157 4.11 8.76 1.34
CA PHE A 157 3.31 7.71 1.98
C PHE A 157 4.09 6.97 3.08
N VAL A 158 5.34 6.57 2.83
CA VAL A 158 6.17 5.85 3.83
C VAL A 158 6.88 6.79 4.82
N SER A 159 6.46 8.05 4.90
CA SER A 159 7.05 9.03 5.79
C SER A 159 6.52 8.85 7.21
N ASP A 160 7.44 8.66 8.17
CA ASP A 160 7.10 8.61 9.60
C ASP A 160 6.41 9.90 10.06
N ARG A 161 6.69 11.04 9.40
CA ARG A 161 6.05 12.33 9.71
C ARG A 161 4.54 12.32 9.52
N LEU A 162 4.03 11.47 8.63
CA LEU A 162 2.59 11.37 8.35
C LEU A 162 1.89 10.29 9.18
N GLY A 163 2.64 9.52 9.98
CA GLY A 163 2.08 8.48 10.85
C GLY A 163 2.05 7.09 10.24
N PHE A 164 2.87 6.81 9.22
CA PHE A 164 2.97 5.49 8.61
C PHE A 164 3.27 4.38 9.65
N SER A 165 4.34 4.53 10.43
CA SER A 165 4.77 3.51 11.40
C SER A 165 3.77 3.31 12.54
N ASP A 166 3.04 4.37 12.94
CA ASP A 166 1.93 4.31 13.88
C ASP A 166 0.75 3.48 13.34
N ALA A 167 0.33 3.76 12.10
CA ALA A 167 -0.75 3.03 11.44
C ALA A 167 -0.35 1.57 11.17
N ALA A 168 0.89 1.33 10.72
CA ALA A 168 1.46 0.00 10.54
C ALA A 168 1.41 -0.80 11.84
N ARG A 169 1.88 -0.23 12.96
CA ARG A 169 1.82 -0.87 14.27
C ARG A 169 0.38 -1.23 14.66
N ALA A 170 -0.57 -0.31 14.46
CA ALA A 170 -1.97 -0.54 14.80
C ALA A 170 -2.59 -1.66 13.95
N MET A 171 -2.26 -1.72 12.66
CA MET A 171 -2.70 -2.80 11.76
C MET A 171 -2.12 -4.15 12.15
N ILE A 172 -0.83 -4.23 12.46
CA ILE A 172 -0.20 -5.48 12.90
C ILE A 172 -0.84 -5.94 14.21
N TYR A 173 -1.04 -5.04 15.17
CA TYR A 173 -1.73 -5.37 16.42
C TYR A 173 -3.16 -5.88 16.18
N GLN A 174 -3.89 -5.30 15.24
CA GLN A 174 -5.24 -5.76 14.89
C GLN A 174 -5.24 -7.17 14.28
N GLN A 175 -4.17 -7.55 13.57
CA GLN A 175 -4.00 -8.87 12.96
C GLN A 175 -3.54 -9.92 13.98
N THR A 176 -2.54 -9.60 14.81
CA THR A 176 -1.88 -10.56 15.70
C THR A 176 -2.45 -10.58 17.12
N GLY A 177 -3.06 -9.48 17.56
CA GLY A 177 -3.43 -9.27 18.97
C GLY A 177 -2.23 -9.02 19.90
N ASP A 178 -1.01 -8.88 19.36
CA ASP A 178 0.24 -8.83 20.10
C ASP A 178 0.96 -7.51 19.86
N SER A 179 1.02 -6.67 20.90
CA SER A 179 1.64 -5.34 20.79
C SER A 179 3.17 -5.39 20.75
N GLU A 180 3.80 -6.44 21.29
CA GLU A 180 5.26 -6.59 21.28
C GLU A 180 5.71 -6.97 19.87
N LYS A 181 5.07 -7.99 19.27
CA LYS A 181 5.27 -8.34 17.85
C LYS A 181 5.06 -7.15 16.92
N ALA A 182 4.02 -6.35 17.15
CA ALA A 182 3.76 -5.15 16.35
C ALA A 182 4.89 -4.11 16.47
N ALA A 183 5.45 -3.92 17.67
CA ALA A 183 6.56 -3.01 17.89
C ALA A 183 7.86 -3.54 17.24
N ASP A 184 8.15 -4.83 17.37
CA ASP A 184 9.33 -5.48 16.81
C ASP A 184 9.36 -5.41 15.28
N ARG A 185 8.21 -5.65 14.62
CA ARG A 185 8.08 -5.56 13.17
C ARG A 185 8.33 -4.14 12.67
N VAL A 186 7.78 -3.14 13.34
CA VAL A 186 8.04 -1.73 12.99
C VAL A 186 9.51 -1.36 13.25
N ALA A 187 10.10 -1.82 14.35
CA ALA A 187 11.52 -1.61 14.62
C ALA A 187 12.43 -2.26 13.56
N GLN A 188 12.08 -3.47 13.10
CA GLN A 188 12.77 -4.16 12.02
C GLN A 188 12.65 -3.39 10.70
N TYR A 189 11.44 -2.93 10.36
CA TYR A 189 11.22 -2.06 9.20
C TYR A 189 12.11 -0.82 9.28
N SER A 190 12.10 -0.09 10.40
CA SER A 190 12.93 1.11 10.57
C SER A 190 14.43 0.83 10.45
N LYS A 191 14.90 -0.32 10.95
CA LYS A 191 16.32 -0.73 10.86
C LYS A 191 16.76 -1.00 9.41
N PHE A 192 15.88 -1.55 8.59
CA PHE A 192 16.16 -1.91 7.19
C PHE A 192 15.31 -1.13 6.19
N LYS A 193 15.00 0.14 6.52
CA LYS A 193 14.00 0.95 5.84
C LYS A 193 14.21 1.01 4.33
N GLU A 194 15.44 1.28 3.89
CA GLU A 194 15.77 1.41 2.46
C GLU A 194 15.50 0.11 1.67
N MET A 195 15.81 -1.04 2.25
CA MET A 195 15.57 -2.34 1.63
C MET A 195 14.06 -2.60 1.48
N TYR A 196 13.29 -2.38 2.56
CA TYR A 196 11.84 -2.59 2.55
C TYR A 196 11.13 -1.57 1.66
N ASP A 197 11.54 -0.30 1.68
CA ASP A 197 11.01 0.75 0.81
C ASP A 197 11.23 0.41 -0.66
N LYS A 198 12.42 -0.08 -1.02
CA LYS A 198 12.70 -0.51 -2.40
C LYS A 198 11.79 -1.67 -2.83
N ARG A 199 11.62 -2.69 -1.98
CA ARG A 199 10.75 -3.84 -2.25
C ARG A 199 9.28 -3.42 -2.33
N ALA A 200 8.84 -2.55 -1.42
CA ALA A 200 7.48 -2.04 -1.38
C ALA A 200 7.20 -1.12 -2.56
N PHE A 201 8.14 -0.30 -3.01
CA PHE A 201 7.98 0.49 -4.23
C PHE A 201 7.82 -0.38 -5.48
N GLN A 202 8.56 -1.50 -5.56
CA GLN A 202 8.36 -2.50 -6.62
C GLN A 202 6.98 -3.18 -6.56
N ALA A 203 6.43 -3.40 -5.35
CA ALA A 203 5.08 -3.92 -5.20
C ALA A 203 4.01 -2.84 -5.47
N PHE A 204 4.35 -1.57 -5.26
CA PHE A 204 3.49 -0.42 -5.46
C PHE A 204 3.26 -0.15 -6.96
N VAL A 205 4.34 -0.13 -7.73
CA VAL A 205 4.35 -0.03 -9.20
C VAL A 205 4.28 -1.44 -9.76
N SER A 206 3.06 -1.98 -9.87
CA SER A 206 2.81 -3.41 -10.15
C SER A 206 3.20 -3.85 -11.57
N ASP A 207 3.47 -2.88 -12.44
CA ASP A 207 3.70 -2.98 -13.87
C ASP A 207 5.16 -2.62 -14.23
N GLU A 208 5.68 -3.29 -15.26
CA GLU A 208 7.07 -3.11 -15.72
C GLU A 208 7.29 -1.75 -16.41
N ASP A 209 6.20 -1.03 -16.73
CA ASP A 209 6.26 0.23 -17.47
C ASP A 209 6.69 1.41 -16.59
N GLY A 210 6.59 1.28 -15.26
CA GLY A 210 6.97 2.31 -14.31
C GLY A 210 5.94 3.43 -14.16
N TYR A 211 4.74 3.27 -14.68
CA TYR A 211 3.62 4.20 -14.53
C TYR A 211 2.66 3.69 -13.47
N MET A 212 1.77 4.55 -12.97
CA MET A 212 0.73 4.13 -12.04
C MET A 212 -0.58 4.84 -12.33
N GLN A 213 -1.60 4.06 -12.66
CA GLN A 213 -2.94 4.59 -12.86
C GLN A 213 -3.64 4.79 -11.52
N LEU A 214 -4.62 5.70 -11.49
CA LEU A 214 -5.40 5.98 -10.28
C LEU A 214 -6.04 4.71 -9.66
N HIS A 215 -6.55 3.80 -10.49
CA HIS A 215 -7.19 2.57 -10.01
C HIS A 215 -6.20 1.63 -9.31
N GLU A 216 -4.92 1.69 -9.67
CA GLU A 216 -3.85 0.91 -9.06
C GLU A 216 -3.41 1.50 -7.73
N VAL A 217 -3.25 2.83 -7.67
CA VAL A 217 -3.02 3.52 -6.39
C VAL A 217 -4.17 3.24 -5.43
N LEU A 218 -5.41 3.32 -5.90
CA LEU A 218 -6.60 3.02 -5.10
C LEU A 218 -6.63 1.58 -4.60
N SER A 219 -6.38 0.61 -5.47
CA SER A 219 -6.39 -0.79 -5.05
C SER A 219 -5.24 -1.09 -4.08
N THR A 220 -4.05 -0.54 -4.30
CA THR A 220 -2.90 -0.72 -3.42
C THR A 220 -3.05 -0.04 -2.05
N LEU A 221 -3.71 1.11 -1.97
CA LEU A 221 -3.94 1.84 -0.72
C LEU A 221 -5.30 1.55 -0.05
N SER A 222 -6.19 0.80 -0.69
CA SER A 222 -7.42 0.33 -0.05
C SER A 222 -7.11 -0.86 0.86
N LEU A 223 -7.56 -0.83 2.11
CA LEU A 223 -7.27 -1.91 3.05
C LEU A 223 -7.93 -3.23 2.60
N HIS A 224 -7.23 -4.35 2.86
CA HIS A 224 -7.67 -5.72 2.58
C HIS A 224 -7.88 -6.09 1.09
N THR A 225 -7.32 -5.32 0.16
CA THR A 225 -7.17 -5.78 -1.23
C THR A 225 -5.92 -6.65 -1.35
N ASP A 226 -5.85 -7.48 -2.39
CA ASP A 226 -4.67 -8.32 -2.65
C ASP A 226 -3.41 -7.47 -2.88
N LYS A 227 -3.52 -6.34 -3.60
CA LYS A 227 -2.40 -5.41 -3.81
C LYS A 227 -1.95 -4.74 -2.50
N HIS A 228 -2.87 -4.36 -1.62
CA HIS A 228 -2.53 -3.82 -0.31
C HIS A 228 -1.82 -4.87 0.56
N MET A 229 -2.30 -6.12 0.58
CA MET A 229 -1.62 -7.20 1.32
C MET A 229 -0.23 -7.46 0.75
N ALA A 230 -0.07 -7.46 -0.58
CA ALA A 230 1.24 -7.58 -1.23
C ALA A 230 2.19 -6.44 -0.82
N LEU A 231 1.69 -5.20 -0.76
CA LEU A 231 2.46 -4.05 -0.29
C LEU A 231 2.88 -4.22 1.19
N PHE A 232 1.98 -4.68 2.05
CA PHE A 232 2.28 -4.92 3.48
C PHE A 232 3.30 -6.03 3.70
N LYS A 233 3.21 -7.10 2.92
CA LYS A 233 4.21 -8.16 2.87
C LYS A 233 5.56 -7.63 2.39
N ALA A 234 5.56 -6.75 1.39
CA ALA A 234 6.78 -6.11 0.88
C ALA A 234 7.46 -5.20 1.93
N PHE A 235 6.70 -4.57 2.83
CA PHE A 235 7.24 -3.86 3.99
C PHE A 235 7.77 -4.77 5.12
N GLY A 236 7.59 -6.09 5.02
CA GLY A 236 7.96 -7.03 6.09
C GLY A 236 7.06 -6.98 7.31
N LEU A 237 5.89 -6.36 7.19
CA LEU A 237 4.94 -6.14 8.29
C LEU A 237 3.96 -7.32 8.47
N GLN A 238 3.86 -8.19 7.47
CA GLN A 238 3.08 -9.42 7.56
C GLN A 238 3.99 -10.61 7.86
N GLU A 239 3.52 -11.56 8.68
CA GLU A 239 4.21 -12.84 8.85
C GLU A 239 4.28 -13.51 7.46
N ALA A 240 5.48 -13.94 7.05
CA ALA A 240 5.57 -14.82 5.91
C ALA A 240 4.83 -16.09 6.31
N ASP A 241 3.84 -16.51 5.51
CA ASP A 241 3.30 -17.85 5.66
C ASP A 241 4.50 -18.80 5.62
N GLU A 242 4.75 -19.49 6.74
CA GLU A 242 6.00 -20.23 7.03
C GLU A 242 6.37 -21.26 5.94
N GLU A 243 5.46 -21.55 5.00
CA GLU A 243 5.69 -22.41 3.84
C GLU A 243 6.55 -21.78 2.72
N THR A 244 6.88 -20.48 2.75
CA THR A 244 7.54 -19.83 1.60
C THR A 244 9.02 -19.42 1.78
N GLU A 245 9.60 -19.52 2.98
CA GLU A 245 10.92 -18.93 3.27
C GLU A 245 12.14 -19.84 3.02
N GLU A 246 11.98 -21.15 2.82
CA GLU A 246 13.14 -22.04 2.60
C GLU A 246 13.85 -21.85 1.25
N SER A 247 13.24 -21.15 0.28
CA SER A 247 13.80 -21.08 -1.08
C SER A 247 14.58 -19.79 -1.40
N TYR A 248 14.49 -18.72 -0.59
CA TYR A 248 15.04 -17.41 -0.98
C TYR A 248 16.42 -17.09 -0.41
N TYR A 249 16.88 -17.85 0.59
CA TYR A 249 18.21 -17.64 1.20
C TYR A 249 19.36 -18.38 0.51
N VAL A 250 19.07 -19.25 -0.48
CA VAL A 250 20.11 -20.06 -1.13
C VAL A 250 20.85 -19.29 -2.23
N ASP A 251 20.23 -18.29 -2.88
CA ASP A 251 20.78 -17.68 -4.10
C ASP A 251 21.43 -16.29 -3.93
N HIS A 252 21.58 -15.78 -2.70
CA HIS A 252 22.23 -14.47 -2.47
C HIS A 252 23.56 -14.54 -1.70
N TYR A 253 24.04 -15.75 -1.40
CA TYR A 253 25.35 -15.97 -0.75
C TYR A 253 26.21 -17.03 -1.44
N ALA A 254 25.85 -17.45 -2.66
CA ALA A 254 26.66 -18.35 -3.50
C ALA A 254 27.46 -17.58 -4.55
#